data_AF-A0A842UW80-F1
#
_entry.id   AF-A0A842UW80-F1
#
_cell.length_a   1.000
_cell.length_b   1.000
_cell.length_c   1.000
_cell.angle_alpha   90.00
_cell.angle_beta   90.00
_cell.angle_gamma   90.00
#
_symmetry.space_group_name_H-M   'P 1'
#
loop_
_entity.id
_entity.type
_entity.pdbx_description
1 polymer ?
#
loop_
_entity_poly.entity_id
_entity_poly.type
_entity_poly.pdbx_seq_one_letter_code
_entity_poly.pdbx_strand_id
1 'polypeptide(L)' 'MAKKETYSYRGWLISDNFLKRAFAIYGYTLVAGLVIMIPVYIIMFLFILIFTFAGSMV' A
#
# COMPACT_ATOMS: atom_id res chain seq x y z
N MET A 1 -19.00 -23.15 35.01
CA MET A 1 -19.01 -22.68 33.61
C MET A 1 -17.86 -21.70 33.45
N ALA A 2 -16.73 -22.14 32.87
CA ALA A 2 -15.56 -21.28 32.73
C ALA A 2 -15.83 -20.22 31.65
N LYS A 3 -15.81 -18.94 32.04
CA LYS A 3 -15.97 -17.80 31.15
C LYS A 3 -14.73 -17.75 30.24
N LYS A 4 -14.87 -18.18 28.99
CA LYS A 4 -13.80 -18.11 27.99
C LYS A 4 -13.64 -16.63 27.64
N GLU A 5 -12.70 -15.96 28.29
CA GLU A 5 -12.29 -14.58 27.96
C GLU A 5 -11.74 -14.58 26.53
N THR A 6 -12.67 -14.46 25.59
CA THR A 6 -12.37 -14.29 24.18
C THR A 6 -12.00 -12.83 24.01
N TYR A 7 -10.76 -12.49 24.36
CA TYR A 7 -10.13 -11.31 23.76
C TYR A 7 -9.89 -11.65 22.29
N SER A 8 -10.98 -11.65 21.51
CA SER A 8 -10.91 -11.62 20.06
C SER A 8 -10.22 -10.32 19.74
N TYR A 9 -8.93 -10.39 19.38
CA TYR A 9 -8.22 -9.26 18.84
C TYR A 9 -8.96 -8.81 17.58
N ARG A 10 -9.82 -7.81 17.75
CA ARG A 10 -10.44 -7.12 16.63
C ARG A 10 -9.33 -6.26 16.05
N GLY A 11 -8.75 -6.72 14.94
CA GLY A 11 -7.70 -5.99 14.24
C GLY A 11 -8.07 -4.53 14.02
N TRP A 12 -7.10 -3.67 13.73
CA TRP A 12 -7.29 -2.22 13.84
C TRP A 12 -8.46 -1.66 12.99
N LEU A 13 -8.86 -2.34 11.92
CA LEU A 13 -10.04 -2.02 11.09
C LEU A 13 -11.38 -2.19 11.82
N ILE A 14 -11.50 -3.14 12.75
CA ILE A 14 -12.73 -3.47 13.49
C ILE A 14 -12.63 -2.93 14.94
N SER A 15 -11.63 -2.09 15.24
CA SER A 15 -11.51 -1.44 16.55
C SER A 15 -12.63 -0.43 16.74
N ASP A 16 -13.21 -0.33 17.95
CA ASP A 16 -14.24 0.67 18.25
C ASP A 16 -13.68 2.12 18.26
N ASN A 17 -12.38 2.29 18.49
CA ASN A 17 -11.72 3.59 18.46
C ASN A 17 -11.53 4.08 17.01
N PHE A 18 -12.14 5.25 16.71
CA PHE A 18 -12.08 5.89 15.40
C PHE A 18 -10.66 6.08 14.87
N LEU A 19 -9.74 6.58 15.70
CA LEU A 19 -8.37 6.89 15.26
C LEU A 19 -7.63 5.61 14.84
N LYS A 20 -7.83 4.51 15.57
CA LYS A 20 -7.20 3.22 15.22
C LYS A 20 -7.66 2.72 13.85
N ARG A 21 -8.95 2.85 13.53
CA ARG A 21 -9.48 2.50 12.20
C ARG A 21 -8.93 3.41 11.11
N ALA A 22 -8.90 4.73 11.35
CA ALA A 22 -8.39 5.70 10.39
C ALA A 22 -6.92 5.45 10.03
N PHE A 23 -6.06 5.22 11.03
CA PHE A 23 -4.65 4.90 10.79
C PHE A 23 -4.45 3.54 10.11
N ALA A 24 -5.29 2.55 10.40
CA ALA A 24 -5.25 1.28 9.69
C ALA A 24 -5.52 1.46 8.20
N ILE A 25 -6.59 2.18 7.84
CA ILE A 25 -6.94 2.47 6.44
C ILE A 25 -5.81 3.24 5.77
N TYR A 26 -5.29 4.28 6.42
CA TYR A 26 -4.15 5.05 5.90
C TYR A 26 -2.93 4.16 5.61
N GLY A 27 -2.54 3.31 6.57
CA GLY A 27 -1.44 2.37 6.41
C GLY A 27 -1.65 1.40 5.23
N TYR A 28 -2.86 0.85 5.08
CA TYR A 28 -3.18 0.00 3.93
C TYR A 28 -3.09 0.76 2.60
N THR A 29 -3.61 1.98 2.55
CA THR A 29 -3.52 2.80 1.32
C THR A 29 -2.09 3.18 0.98
N LEU A 30 -1.26 3.46 1.99
CA LEU A 30 0.15 3.79 1.80
C LEU A 30 0.91 2.59 1.23
N VAL A 31 0.79 1.42 1.86
CA VAL A 31 1.47 0.19 1.40
C VAL A 31 0.97 -0.22 0.02
N ALA A 32 -0.35 -0.21 -0.22
CA ALA A 32 -0.90 -0.49 -1.54
C ALA A 32 -0.38 0.49 -2.60
N GLY A 33 -0.32 1.78 -2.27
CA GLY A 33 0.27 2.82 -3.11
C GLY A 33 1.72 2.53 -3.46
N LEU A 34 2.56 2.15 -2.49
CA LEU A 34 3.96 1.78 -2.73
C LEU A 34 4.07 0.56 -3.65
N VAL A 35 3.31 -0.50 -3.38
CA VAL A 35 3.33 -1.74 -4.18
C VAL A 35 2.91 -1.47 -5.63
N ILE A 36 1.95 -0.59 -5.86
CA ILE A 36 1.48 -0.22 -7.20
C ILE A 36 2.47 0.74 -7.90
N MET A 37 3.01 1.72 -7.19
CA MET A 37 3.88 2.75 -7.78
C MET A 37 5.23 2.19 -8.24
N ILE A 38 5.79 1.20 -7.55
CA ILE A 38 7.08 0.58 -7.93
C ILE A 38 7.08 0.08 -9.39
N PRO A 39 6.17 -0.82 -9.81
CA PRO A 39 6.14 -1.29 -11.20
C PRO A 39 5.81 -0.18 -12.20
N VAL A 40 4.95 0.79 -11.84
CA VAL A 40 4.64 1.95 -12.68
C VAL A 40 5.91 2.76 -12.98
N TYR A 41 6.70 3.07 -11.95
CA TYR A 41 7.96 3.80 -12.12
C TYR A 41 8.99 3.02 -12.93
N ILE A 42 9.07 1.69 -12.75
CA ILE A 42 9.96 0.84 -13.57
C ILE A 42 9.58 0.93 -15.04
N ILE A 43 8.30 0.76 -15.38
CA ILE A 43 7.82 0.84 -16.75
C ILE A 43 8.09 2.23 -17.35
N MET A 44 7.77 3.29 -16.59
CA MET A 44 7.99 4.67 -17.03
C MET A 44 9.48 4.96 -17.27
N PHE A 45 10.36 4.46 -16.40
CA PHE A 45 11.81 4.57 -16.57
C PHE A 45 12.31 3.88 -17.83
N LEU A 46 11.81 2.67 -18.13
CA LEU A 46 12.14 1.96 -19.37
C LEU A 46 11.72 2.74 -20.62
N PHE A 47 10.52 3.31 -20.62
CA PHE A 47 10.08 4.16 -21.73
C PHE A 47 11.00 5.36 -21.93
N ILE A 48 11.36 6.07 -20.86
CA ILE A 48 12.27 7.22 -20.92
C ILE A 48 13.62 6.80 -21.54
N LEU A 49 14.19 5.67 -21.11
CA LEU A 49 15.44 5.17 -21.67
C LEU A 49 15.32 4.89 -23.17
N ILE A 50 14.25 4.21 -23.59
CA ILE A 50 14.02 3.88 -25.00
C ILE A 50 13.86 5.15 -25.84
N PHE A 51 13.02 6.09 -25.41
CA PHE A 51 12.76 7.33 -26.16
C PHE A 51 13.99 8.24 -26.20
N THR A 52 14.74 8.35 -25.11
CA THR A 52 15.97 9.16 -25.07
C THR A 52 17.04 8.57 -25.97
N PHE A 53 17.23 7.25 -25.91
CA PHE A 53 18.21 6.55 -26.75
C PHE A 53 17.81 6.60 -28.23
N ALA A 54 16.56 6.33 -28.58
CA ALA A 54 16.06 6.43 -29.95
C ALA A 54 16.17 7.86 -30.49
N GLY A 55 15.86 8.87 -29.68
CA GLY A 55 16.03 10.28 -30.06
C GLY A 55 17.49 10.69 -30.27
N SER A 56 18.45 10.07 -29.58
CA SER A 56 19.88 10.32 -29.76
C SER A 56 20.48 9.68 -31.02
N MET A 57 19.77 8.75 -31.67
CA MET A 57 20.22 8.04 -32.87
C MET A 57 19.75 8.67 -34.19
N VAL A 58 18.93 9.73 -34.11
CA VAL A 58 18.43 10.53 -35.24
C VAL A 58 19.20 11.85 -35.29
#